data_AF-H3RAL8-F1
#
_entry.id   AF-H3RAL8-F1
#
_cell.length_a   1.000
_cell.length_b   1.000
_cell.length_c   1.000
_cell.angle_alpha   90.00
_cell.angle_beta   90.00
_cell.angle_gamma   90.00
#
_symmetry.space_group_name_H-M   'P 1'
#
loop_
_entity.id
_entity.type
_entity.pdbx_description
1 polymer ?
#
loop_
_entity_poly.entity_id
_entity_poly.type
_entity_poly.pdbx_seq_one_letter_code
_entity_poly.pdbx_strand_id
1 'polypeptide(L)' 'MRLIWRDAAGWVLDMLNASGDPVITGIPLIPGTDLLAQYGWLNPGGRLVVVTEDEQPPGETSPGQTAKFYWLTD' A
#
# COMPACT_ATOMS: atom_id res chain seq x y z
N MET A 1 -6.19 -3.10 7.18
CA MET A 1 -4.90 -2.71 6.57
C MET A 1 -3.97 -2.24 7.68
N ARG A 2 -2.68 -2.56 7.57
CA ARG A 2 -1.65 -2.14 8.52
C ARG A 2 -0.42 -1.64 7.77
N LEU A 3 0.11 -0.49 8.18
CA LEU A 3 1.38 0.03 7.68
C LEU A 3 2.48 -0.23 8.70
N ILE A 4 3.67 -0.61 8.23
CA ILE A 4 4.84 -0.88 9.06
C ILE A 4 6.05 -0.18 8.47
N TRP A 5 6.74 0.64 9.27
CA TRP A 5 8.03 1.21 8.93
C TRP A 5 9.14 0.17 9.15
N ARG A 6 10.04 0.02 8.18
CA ARG A 6 11.12 -0.98 8.18
C ARG A 6 12.50 -0.34 7.90
N ASP A 7 12.72 0.87 8.42
CA ASP A 7 13.97 1.63 8.26
C ASP A 7 14.38 1.75 6.78
N ALA A 8 15.55 1.21 6.41
CA ALA A 8 16.08 1.26 5.05
C ALA A 8 15.18 0.58 4.00
N ALA A 9 14.30 -0.35 4.42
CA ALA A 9 13.33 -0.98 3.53
C ALA A 9 12.06 -0.13 3.32
N GLY A 10 11.90 0.97 4.07
CA GLY A 10 10.79 1.90 3.95
C GLY A 10 9.47 1.37 4.51
N TRP A 11 8.36 1.96 4.06
CA TRP A 11 7.02 1.53 4.43
C TRP A 11 6.57 0.30 3.67
N VAL A 12 5.97 -0.65 4.39
CA VAL A 12 5.26 -1.79 3.82
C VAL A 12 3.81 -1.84 4.29
N LEU A 13 2.94 -2.35 3.43
CA LEU A 13 1.52 -2.54 3.67
C LEU A 13 1.20 -4.03 3.85
N ASP A 14 0.49 -4.33 4.92
CA ASP A 14 -0.18 -5.61 5.14
C ASP A 14 -1.69 -5.46 4.94
N MET A 15 -2.25 -6.38 4.15
CA MET A 15 -3.69 -6.57 3.97
C MET A 15 -4.16 -7.66 4.94
N LEU A 16 -5.13 -7.32 5.79
CA LEU A 16 -5.70 -8.22 6.78
C LEU A 16 -7.15 -8.53 6.40
N ASN A 17 -7.64 -9.72 6.74
CA ASN A 17 -9.06 -10.05 6.64
C ASN A 17 -9.86 -9.32 7.75
N ALA A 18 -11.18 -9.50 7.77
CA ALA A 18 -12.06 -8.89 8.76
C ALA A 18 -11.80 -9.36 10.21
N SER A 19 -11.22 -10.55 10.38
CA SER A 19 -10.81 -11.10 11.68
C SER A 19 -9.44 -10.59 12.15
N GLY A 20 -8.72 -9.86 11.29
CA GLY A 20 -7.38 -9.35 11.57
C GLY A 20 -6.24 -10.28 11.15
N ASP A 21 -6.52 -11.42 10.53
CA ASP A 21 -5.48 -12.34 10.05
C ASP A 21 -4.83 -11.80 8.76
N PRO A 22 -3.51 -11.97 8.60
CA PRO A 22 -2.82 -11.54 7.39
C PRO A 22 -3.27 -12.33 6.17
N VAL A 23 -3.64 -11.62 5.11
CA VAL A 23 -3.93 -12.17 3.77
C VAL A 23 -2.76 -11.92 2.83
N ILE A 24 -2.22 -10.70 2.85
CA ILE A 24 -1.02 -10.29 2.11
C ILE A 24 -0.15 -9.50 3.08
N THR A 25 1.15 -9.74 3.09
CA THR A 25 2.09 -9.00 3.94
C THR A 25 3.27 -8.46 3.15
N GLY A 26 3.80 -7.33 3.61
CA GLY A 26 5.06 -6.78 3.09
C GLY A 26 4.97 -6.11 1.73
N ILE A 27 3.80 -5.61 1.31
CA ILE A 27 3.66 -4.91 0.01
C ILE A 27 4.45 -3.58 0.07
N PRO A 28 5.49 -3.37 -0.76
CA PRO A 28 6.23 -2.10 -0.77
C PRO A 28 5.34 -0.96 -1.30
N LEU A 29 5.45 0.22 -0.71
CA LEU A 29 4.71 1.40 -1.16
C LEU A 29 5.41 2.07 -2.36
N ILE A 30 5.02 1.68 -3.57
CA ILE A 30 5.53 2.26 -4.82
C ILE A 30 4.50 3.25 -5.39
N PRO A 31 4.81 4.56 -5.41
CA PRO A 31 3.89 5.58 -5.90
C PRO A 31 3.43 5.37 -7.34
N GLY A 32 2.17 5.69 -7.62
CA GLY A 32 1.60 5.66 -8.97
C GLY A 32 1.35 4.26 -9.56
N THR A 33 1.63 3.19 -8.80
CA THR A 33 1.42 1.81 -9.24
C THR A 33 0.21 1.18 -8.56
N ASP A 34 -0.42 0.20 -9.22
CA ASP A 34 -1.39 -0.68 -8.56
C ASP A 34 -0.64 -1.68 -7.67
N LEU A 35 -0.68 -1.42 -6.36
CA LEU A 35 -0.04 -2.21 -5.32
C LEU A 35 -0.60 -3.64 -5.25
N LEU A 36 -1.79 -3.89 -5.81
CA LEU A 36 -2.45 -5.20 -5.81
C LEU A 36 -2.28 -5.97 -7.13
N ALA A 37 -1.59 -5.41 -8.13
CA ALA A 37 -1.50 -6.02 -9.47
C ALA A 37 -0.94 -7.46 -9.44
N GLN A 38 0.11 -7.71 -8.64
CA GLN A 38 0.71 -9.05 -8.50
C GLN A 38 -0.20 -10.05 -7.75
N TYR A 39 -1.25 -9.55 -7.09
CA TYR A 39 -2.22 -10.34 -6.34
C TYR A 39 -3.58 -10.42 -7.05
N GLY A 40 -3.62 -10.17 -8.37
CA GLY A 40 -4.86 -10.21 -9.15
C GLY A 40 -5.64 -11.53 -9.05
N TRP A 41 -4.97 -12.64 -8.73
CA TRP A 41 -5.61 -13.93 -8.46
C TRP A 41 -6.54 -13.94 -7.23
N LEU A 42 -6.41 -12.96 -6.32
CA LEU A 42 -7.35 -12.73 -5.22
C LEU A 42 -8.62 -11.97 -5.65
N ASN A 43 -8.66 -11.50 -6.90
CA ASN A 43 -9.75 -10.70 -7.45
C ASN A 43 -10.19 -9.56 -6.51
N PRO A 44 -9.30 -8.60 -6.18
CA PRO A 44 -9.56 -7.58 -5.16
C PRO A 44 -10.71 -6.61 -5.49
N GLY A 45 -11.25 -6.63 -6.72
CA GLY A 45 -12.38 -5.79 -7.12
C GLY A 45 -12.04 -4.32 -7.37
N GLY A 46 -10.76 -3.97 -7.40
CA GLY A 46 -10.28 -2.63 -7.63
C GLY A 46 -8.75 -2.57 -7.55
N ARG A 47 -8.21 -1.36 -7.71
CA ARG A 47 -6.78 -1.07 -7.64
C ARG A 47 -6.48 -0.25 -6.40
N LEU A 48 -5.39 -0.56 -5.71
CA LEU A 48 -4.91 0.24 -4.60
C LEU A 48 -3.66 0.98 -5.04
N VAL A 49 -3.70 2.31 -5.02
CA VAL A 49 -2.58 3.16 -5.43
C VAL A 49 -2.17 4.04 -4.26
N VAL A 50 -0.87 4.20 -4.05
CA VAL A 50 -0.32 5.25 -3.19
C VAL A 50 0.17 6.40 -4.07
N VAL A 51 -0.14 7.62 -3.67
CA VAL A 51 0.29 8.85 -4.36
C VAL A 51 1.08 9.70 -3.38
N THR A 52 2.24 10.15 -3.82
CA THR A 52 3.12 11.09 -3.12
C THR A 52 3.31 12.34 -3.96
N GLU A 53 3.67 13.47 -3.33
CA GLU A 53 3.82 14.76 -4.03
C GLU A 53 4.98 14.78 -5.05
N ASP A 54 6.04 14.01 -4.78
CA ASP A 54 7.28 13.97 -5.55
C ASP A 54 7.48 12.64 -6.30
N GLU A 55 6.45 11.80 -6.34
CA GLU A 55 6.46 10.45 -6.93
C GLU A 55 7.54 9.51 -6.34
N GLN A 56 8.14 9.87 -5.19
CA GLN A 56 9.09 9.01 -4.48
C GLN A 56 8.40 8.15 -3.42
N PRO A 57 8.93 6.96 -3.10
CA PRO A 57 8.43 6.16 -1.99
C PRO A 57 8.36 6.98 -0.70
N PRO A 58 7.29 6.83 0.11
CA PRO A 58 7.09 7.63 1.30
C PRO A 58 8.20 7.42 2.34
N GLY A 59 8.66 8.51 2.95
CA GLY A 59 9.55 8.48 4.11
C GLY A 59 8.79 8.18 5.41
N GLU A 60 9.52 8.05 6.52
CA GLU A 60 8.97 7.65 7.83
C GLU A 60 7.76 8.48 8.27
N THR A 61 7.75 9.78 8.00
CA THR A 61 6.66 10.67 8.47
C THR A 61 5.61 10.97 7.40
N SER A 62 5.79 10.47 6.18
CA SER A 62 4.97 10.85 5.01
C SER A 62 3.53 10.33 5.02
N PRO A 63 3.22 9.10 5.49
CA PRO A 63 1.84 8.58 5.48
C PRO A 63 0.87 9.47 6.27
N GLY A 64 -0.25 9.82 5.63
CA GLY A 64 -1.27 10.69 6.22
C GLY A 64 -0.97 12.20 6.10
N GLN A 65 0.22 12.58 5.64
CA GLN A 65 0.59 13.97 5.35
C GLN A 65 0.71 14.18 3.85
N THR A 66 1.78 13.67 3.26
CA THR A 66 2.14 13.84 1.83
C THR A 66 1.98 12.57 1.02
N ALA A 67 1.77 11.41 1.68
CA ALA A 67 1.45 10.15 1.03
C ALA A 67 0.00 9.75 1.33
N LYS A 68 -0.79 9.54 0.28
CA LYS A 68 -2.22 9.22 0.34
C LYS A 68 -2.52 7.95 -0.43
N PHE A 69 -3.42 7.13 0.12
CA PHE A 69 -3.90 5.92 -0.53
C PHE A 69 -5.23 6.19 -1.22
N TYR A 70 -5.38 5.64 -2.43
CA TYR A 70 -6.59 5.70 -3.22
C TYR A 70 -7.01 4.29 -3.60
N TRP A 71 -8.29 4.01 -3.36
CA TRP A 71 -8.95 2.85 -3.93
C TRP A 71 -9.65 3.27 -5.21
N LEU A 72 -9.25 2.68 -6.33
CA LEU A 72 -9.81 2.98 -7.65
C LEU A 72 -10.74 1.85 -8.07
N THR A 73 -11.97 2.21 -8.39
CA THR A 73 -12.96 1.35 -9.05
C THR A 73 -13.17 1.87 -10.45
N ASP A 74 -13.24 0.97 -11.43
CA ASP A 74 -13.63 1.32 -12.79
C ASP A 74 -15.16 1.52 -12.90
#